data_AF-A0A6P1V6P9-F1
#
_entry.id   AF-A0A6P1V6P9-F1
#
_cell.length_a   1.000
_cell.length_b   1.000
_cell.length_c   1.000
_cell.angle_alpha   90.00
_cell.angle_beta   90.00
_cell.angle_gamma   90.00
#
_symmetry.space_group_name_H-M   'P 1'
#
loop_
_entity.id
_entity.type
_entity.pdbx_description
1 polymer ?
#
loop_
_entity_poly.entity_id
_entity_poly.type
_entity_poly.pdbx_seq_one_letter_code
_entity_poly.pdbx_strand_id
1 'polypeptide(L)'
;MTSERTFAVQAALAHQPRVALALMTWTLCLGVFSVHSSNSPVRVHTDARHYLLTDHALSGKDGKAYQALMAQRDALAATLPRDWKTDFTWLLARSDADIHALLAYCTAHALDGLDDKISARGHSLDRVEAAMAFDLHDFWEPTAESYFRKLNKKQLSATLAEMGCETTAREVLDMKKDTAAARAEREAAALR
;
A
#
# COMPACT_ATOMS: atom_id res chain seq x y z
N MET A 1 7.10 -1.79 -8.85
CA MET A 1 7.03 -1.59 -7.38
C MET A 1 5.85 -0.69 -6.97
N THR A 2 4.78 -0.59 -7.76
CA THR A 2 3.66 0.33 -7.46
C THR A 2 2.56 -0.34 -6.62
N SER A 3 2.15 -1.57 -6.94
CA SER A 3 1.05 -2.25 -6.24
C SER A 3 1.41 -2.73 -4.83
N GLU A 4 2.60 -3.33 -4.62
CA GLU A 4 3.05 -3.80 -3.29
C GLU A 4 3.20 -2.64 -2.31
N ARG A 5 3.81 -1.54 -2.77
CA ARG A 5 3.95 -0.31 -2.00
C ARG A 5 2.58 0.26 -1.64
N THR A 6 1.64 0.30 -2.59
CA THR A 6 0.27 0.74 -2.33
C THR A 6 -0.39 -0.12 -1.25
N PHE A 7 -0.35 -1.45 -1.37
CA PHE A 7 -0.94 -2.34 -0.35
C PHE A 7 -0.32 -2.15 1.04
N ALA A 8 0.99 -2.00 1.11
CA ALA A 8 1.69 -1.78 2.37
C ALA A 8 1.27 -0.45 3.02
N VAL A 9 1.18 0.64 2.26
CA VAL A 9 0.70 1.94 2.76
C VAL A 9 -0.78 1.86 3.16
N GLN A 10 -1.61 1.14 2.41
CA GLN A 10 -3.01 0.89 2.79
C GLN A 10 -3.09 0.16 4.14
N ALA A 11 -2.31 -0.92 4.32
CA ALA A 11 -2.28 -1.70 5.55
C ALA A 11 -1.82 -0.85 6.75
N ALA A 12 -0.77 -0.03 6.58
CA ALA A 12 -0.29 0.86 7.61
C ALA A 12 -1.31 1.96 7.98
N LEU A 13 -1.89 2.64 6.97
CA LEU A 13 -2.81 3.76 7.20
C LEU A 13 -4.11 3.31 7.87
N ALA A 14 -4.56 2.09 7.60
CA ALA A 14 -5.77 1.54 8.22
C ALA A 14 -5.65 1.44 9.76
N HIS A 15 -4.43 1.37 10.30
CA HIS A 15 -4.16 1.38 11.74
C HIS A 15 -3.80 2.78 12.30
N GLN A 16 -3.84 3.85 11.48
CA GLN A 16 -3.44 5.21 11.86
C GLN A 16 -4.59 6.22 11.69
N PRO A 17 -5.61 6.22 12.56
CA PRO A 17 -6.83 7.00 12.32
C PRO A 17 -6.62 8.50 12.22
N ARG A 18 -5.71 9.06 13.03
CA ARG A 18 -5.40 10.49 12.99
C ARG A 18 -4.82 10.93 11.64
N VAL A 19 -3.94 10.12 11.04
CA VAL A 19 -3.33 10.41 9.74
C VAL A 19 -4.37 10.28 8.64
N ALA A 20 -5.22 9.25 8.69
CA ALA A 20 -6.30 9.07 7.74
C ALA A 20 -7.33 10.22 7.78
N LEU A 21 -7.73 10.68 8.97
CA LEU A 21 -8.61 11.84 9.13
C LEU A 21 -7.99 13.10 8.53
N ALA A 22 -6.72 13.37 8.83
CA ALA A 22 -6.03 14.54 8.30
C ALA A 22 -5.93 14.48 6.76
N LEU A 23 -5.61 13.31 6.21
CA LEU A 23 -5.50 13.09 4.77
C LEU A 23 -6.84 13.28 4.06
N MET A 24 -7.91 12.65 4.55
CA MET A 24 -9.25 12.78 3.97
C MET A 24 -9.75 14.22 4.07
N THR A 25 -9.54 14.88 5.21
CA THR A 25 -9.91 16.29 5.40
C THR A 25 -9.16 17.18 4.42
N TRP A 26 -7.85 16.99 4.26
CA TRP A 26 -7.04 17.74 3.30
C TRP A 26 -7.53 17.53 1.86
N THR A 27 -7.82 16.29 1.47
CA THR A 27 -8.38 15.96 0.14
C THR A 27 -9.73 16.66 -0.10
N LEU A 28 -10.63 16.63 0.88
CA LEU A 28 -11.93 17.32 0.80
C LEU A 28 -11.74 18.85 0.72
N CYS A 29 -10.83 19.41 1.52
CA CYS A 29 -10.49 20.84 1.49
C CYS A 29 -9.95 21.27 0.13
N LEU A 30 -9.11 20.46 -0.53
CA LEU A 30 -8.64 20.75 -1.88
C LEU A 30 -9.78 20.78 -2.89
N GLY A 31 -10.75 19.88 -2.78
CA GLY A 31 -11.93 19.85 -3.67
C GLY A 31 -12.88 21.04 -3.46
N VAL A 32 -12.97 21.55 -2.23
CA VAL A 32 -13.89 22.63 -1.84
C VAL A 32 -13.26 24.01 -2.01
N PHE A 33 -11.99 24.18 -1.65
CA PHE A 33 -11.34 25.49 -1.54
C PHE A 33 -10.33 25.79 -2.67
N SER A 34 -10.14 24.89 -3.64
CA SER A 34 -9.27 25.11 -4.81
C SER A 34 -10.06 25.39 -6.09
N VAL A 35 -9.57 26.32 -6.91
CA VAL A 35 -10.25 26.87 -8.12
C VAL A 35 -10.29 25.89 -9.30
N HIS A 36 -9.71 24.68 -9.18
CA HIS A 36 -9.63 23.70 -10.27
C HIS A 36 -10.38 22.39 -9.94
N SER A 37 -11.63 22.45 -9.48
CA SER A 37 -12.46 21.25 -9.33
C SER A 37 -13.53 21.20 -10.43
N SER A 38 -13.41 20.26 -11.36
CA SER A 38 -14.40 20.05 -12.41
C SER A 38 -15.67 19.43 -11.81
N ASN A 39 -16.62 20.31 -11.46
CA ASN A 39 -18.02 20.06 -11.10
C ASN A 39 -18.29 19.08 -9.94
N SER A 40 -18.68 19.61 -8.76
CA SER A 40 -19.04 18.83 -7.57
C SER A 40 -20.37 19.26 -6.96
N PRO A 41 -21.22 18.29 -6.56
CA PRO A 41 -22.00 18.42 -5.34
C PRO A 41 -21.75 17.21 -4.40
N VAL A 42 -20.46 16.93 -4.17
CA VAL A 42 -19.81 15.80 -3.45
C VAL A 42 -19.68 14.52 -4.28
N ARG A 43 -18.43 14.12 -4.60
CA ARG A 43 -18.08 12.74 -5.00
C ARG A 43 -16.76 12.28 -4.40
N VAL A 44 -16.85 11.39 -3.41
CA VAL A 44 -15.78 10.48 -3.01
C VAL A 44 -16.07 9.15 -3.68
N HIS A 45 -15.25 8.74 -4.64
CA HIS A 45 -15.29 7.39 -5.20
C HIS A 45 -14.15 6.59 -4.58
N THR A 46 -14.47 5.63 -3.73
CA THR A 46 -13.58 4.50 -3.47
C THR A 46 -13.79 3.54 -4.62
N ASP A 47 -13.08 3.76 -5.73
CA ASP A 47 -12.87 2.70 -6.70
C ASP A 47 -11.94 1.74 -5.98
N ALA A 48 -12.50 0.81 -5.20
CA ALA A 48 -11.74 -0.21 -4.50
C ALA A 48 -11.20 -1.13 -5.60
N ARG A 49 -10.15 -0.66 -6.28
CA ARG A 49 -9.36 -1.38 -7.28
C ARG A 49 -8.55 -2.49 -6.63
N HIS A 50 -9.05 -3.01 -5.51
CA HIS A 50 -8.57 -4.16 -4.79
C HIS A 50 -8.30 -5.32 -5.75
N TYR A 51 -9.17 -5.54 -6.74
CA TYR A 51 -8.99 -6.55 -7.77
C TYR A 51 -7.78 -6.27 -8.68
N LEU A 52 -7.63 -5.04 -9.18
CA LEU A 52 -6.50 -4.65 -10.04
C LEU A 52 -5.18 -4.62 -9.26
N LEU A 53 -5.20 -4.18 -8.01
CA LEU A 53 -4.03 -4.21 -7.13
C LEU A 53 -3.62 -5.65 -6.83
N THR A 54 -4.55 -6.58 -6.56
CA THR A 54 -4.20 -8.00 -6.38
C THR A 54 -3.67 -8.66 -7.65
N ASP A 55 -4.17 -8.27 -8.82
CA ASP A 55 -3.72 -8.82 -10.11
C ASP A 55 -2.31 -8.33 -10.49
N HIS A 56 -1.97 -7.09 -10.09
CA HIS A 56 -0.65 -6.48 -10.34
C HIS A 56 0.35 -6.65 -9.19
N ALA A 57 -0.08 -6.99 -7.98
CA ALA A 57 0.81 -7.32 -6.86
C ALA A 57 1.50 -8.66 -7.11
N LEU A 58 2.80 -8.69 -6.88
CA LEU A 58 3.60 -9.89 -7.14
C LEU A 58 3.30 -10.98 -6.09
N SER A 59 2.95 -10.60 -4.88
CA SER A 59 2.52 -11.49 -3.81
C SER A 59 1.01 -11.81 -3.86
N GLY A 60 0.22 -11.08 -4.64
CA GLY A 60 -1.21 -11.30 -4.81
C GLY A 60 -1.96 -11.34 -3.49
N LYS A 61 -2.78 -12.38 -3.29
CA LYS A 61 -3.57 -12.58 -2.05
C LYS A 61 -2.76 -13.17 -0.89
N ASP A 62 -1.56 -13.70 -1.16
CA ASP A 62 -0.71 -14.30 -0.14
C ASP A 62 0.23 -13.28 0.52
N GLY A 63 0.22 -12.02 0.04
CA GLY A 63 1.01 -10.93 0.60
C GLY A 63 0.61 -10.55 2.02
N LYS A 64 1.61 -10.27 2.87
CA LYS A 64 1.44 -9.86 4.28
C LYS A 64 0.55 -8.61 4.42
N ALA A 65 0.76 -7.60 3.58
CA ALA A 65 -0.08 -6.40 3.53
C ALA A 65 -1.56 -6.71 3.21
N TYR A 66 -1.79 -7.60 2.23
CA TYR A 66 -3.15 -8.01 1.85
C TYR A 66 -3.85 -8.74 3.00
N GLN A 67 -3.17 -9.69 3.64
CA GLN A 67 -3.71 -10.45 4.76
C GLN A 67 -4.03 -9.55 5.96
N ALA A 68 -3.16 -8.59 6.27
CA ALA A 68 -3.41 -7.60 7.33
C ALA A 68 -4.68 -6.77 7.04
N LEU A 69 -4.84 -6.29 5.81
CA LEU A 69 -6.02 -5.54 5.37
C LEU A 69 -7.31 -6.37 5.46
N MET A 70 -7.27 -7.64 5.06
CA MET A 70 -8.46 -8.51 5.12
C MET A 70 -8.81 -8.90 6.56
N ALA A 71 -7.82 -9.17 7.41
CA ALA A 71 -8.06 -9.42 8.83
C ALA A 71 -8.71 -8.20 9.50
N GLN A 72 -8.22 -6.99 9.22
CA GLN A 72 -8.81 -5.76 9.74
C GLN A 72 -10.23 -5.51 9.18
N ARG A 73 -10.47 -5.82 7.90
CA ARG A 73 -11.82 -5.77 7.30
C ARG A 73 -12.79 -6.62 8.10
N ASP A 74 -12.42 -7.87 8.36
CA ASP A 74 -13.30 -8.85 8.98
C ASP A 74 -13.58 -8.49 10.43
N ALA A 75 -12.56 -8.00 11.14
CA ALA A 75 -12.71 -7.44 12.49
C ALA A 75 -13.69 -6.25 12.51
N LEU A 76 -13.54 -5.29 11.61
CA LEU A 76 -14.44 -4.12 11.52
C LEU A 76 -15.86 -4.53 11.10
N ALA A 77 -15.99 -5.43 10.13
CA ALA A 77 -17.27 -5.93 9.64
C ALA A 77 -18.08 -6.64 10.75
N ALA A 78 -17.40 -7.35 11.66
CA ALA A 78 -18.03 -7.99 12.81
C ALA A 78 -18.62 -6.99 13.83
N THR A 79 -18.17 -5.73 13.82
CA THR A 79 -18.70 -4.67 14.70
C THR A 79 -19.92 -3.96 14.13
N LEU A 80 -20.31 -4.25 12.88
CA LEU A 80 -21.40 -3.58 12.19
C LEU A 80 -22.76 -4.15 12.66
N PRO A 81 -23.75 -3.29 12.96
CA PRO A 81 -25.12 -3.74 13.24
C PRO A 81 -25.75 -4.51 12.08
N ARG A 82 -26.75 -5.36 12.33
CA ARG A 82 -27.39 -6.20 11.28
C ARG A 82 -27.92 -5.41 10.08
N ASP A 83 -28.46 -4.21 10.32
CA ASP A 83 -29.06 -3.33 9.30
C ASP A 83 -28.23 -2.06 9.04
N TRP A 84 -26.91 -2.14 9.21
CA TRP A 84 -25.99 -1.00 9.09
C TRP A 84 -26.05 -0.25 7.75
N LYS A 85 -26.58 -0.89 6.70
CA LYS A 85 -26.73 -0.31 5.35
C LYS A 85 -27.96 0.59 5.21
N THR A 86 -28.92 0.49 6.12
CA THR A 86 -30.23 1.14 5.98
C THR A 86 -30.16 2.63 6.26
N ASP A 87 -29.31 3.04 7.19
CA ASP A 87 -29.15 4.42 7.60
C ASP A 87 -27.76 4.64 8.24
N PHE A 88 -27.26 5.87 8.24
CA PHE A 88 -25.96 6.23 8.82
C PHE A 88 -26.06 6.56 10.31
N THR A 89 -27.25 6.80 10.86
CA THR A 89 -27.42 7.30 12.23
C THR A 89 -26.86 6.38 13.32
N TRP A 90 -26.70 5.08 13.04
CA TRP A 90 -26.01 4.17 13.97
C TRP A 90 -24.57 4.61 14.25
N LEU A 91 -23.91 5.31 13.32
CA LEU A 91 -22.58 5.89 13.55
C LEU A 91 -22.63 6.97 14.64
N LEU A 92 -23.72 7.73 14.74
CA LEU A 92 -23.88 8.79 15.76
C LEU A 92 -23.95 8.22 17.18
N ALA A 93 -24.35 6.96 17.32
CA ALA A 93 -24.40 6.25 18.60
C ALA A 93 -23.07 5.57 18.97
N ARG A 94 -22.03 5.69 18.13
CA ARG A 94 -20.72 5.07 18.36
C ARG A 94 -19.75 6.02 19.05
N SER A 95 -18.71 5.43 19.63
CA SER A 95 -17.58 6.22 20.11
C SER A 95 -16.80 6.83 18.93
N ASP A 96 -16.17 7.98 19.17
CA ASP A 96 -15.28 8.62 18.18
C ASP A 96 -14.17 7.66 17.73
N ALA A 97 -13.66 6.82 18.64
CA ALA A 97 -12.63 5.84 18.33
C ALA A 97 -13.09 4.83 17.27
N ASP A 98 -14.33 4.33 17.38
CA ASP A 98 -14.88 3.38 16.41
C ASP A 98 -15.12 4.03 15.05
N ILE A 99 -15.65 5.26 15.04
CA ILE A 99 -15.87 6.01 13.80
C ILE A 99 -14.53 6.29 13.12
N HIS A 100 -13.53 6.71 13.87
CA HIS A 100 -12.19 6.95 13.35
C HIS A 100 -11.56 5.66 12.79
N ALA A 101 -11.74 4.51 13.45
CA ALA A 101 -11.22 3.24 12.96
C ALA A 101 -11.87 2.82 11.61
N LEU A 102 -13.18 2.95 11.49
CA LEU A 102 -13.90 2.69 10.23
C LEU A 102 -13.46 3.66 9.12
N LEU A 103 -13.38 4.95 9.44
CA LEU A 103 -12.95 5.99 8.50
C LEU A 103 -11.51 5.77 8.05
N ALA A 104 -10.61 5.35 8.95
CA ALA A 104 -9.22 5.05 8.65
C ALA A 104 -9.10 3.93 7.62
N TYR A 105 -9.83 2.83 7.84
CA TYR A 105 -9.88 1.71 6.92
C TYR A 105 -10.44 2.11 5.55
N CYS A 106 -11.56 2.83 5.51
CA CYS A 106 -12.12 3.33 4.25
C CYS A 106 -11.18 4.29 3.51
N THR A 107 -10.47 5.17 4.23
CA THR A 107 -9.51 6.11 3.65
C THR A 107 -8.27 5.40 3.11
N ALA A 108 -7.77 4.38 3.82
CA ALA A 108 -6.70 3.52 3.32
C ALA A 108 -7.08 2.92 1.96
N HIS A 109 -8.27 2.31 1.85
CA HIS A 109 -8.74 1.72 0.59
C HIS A 109 -8.98 2.74 -0.55
N ALA A 110 -9.01 4.04 -0.26
CA ALA A 110 -9.08 5.09 -1.26
C ALA A 110 -7.72 5.46 -1.86
N LEU A 111 -6.60 5.02 -1.26
CA LEU A 111 -5.26 5.27 -1.79
C LEU A 111 -5.02 4.44 -3.05
N ASP A 112 -4.57 5.12 -4.11
CA ASP A 112 -4.04 4.52 -5.33
C ASP A 112 -2.62 5.04 -5.55
N GLY A 113 -1.65 4.13 -5.62
CA GLY A 113 -0.25 4.45 -5.92
C GLY A 113 0.19 3.94 -7.28
N LEU A 114 -0.75 3.56 -8.16
CA LEU A 114 -0.50 3.20 -9.56
C LEU A 114 -0.20 4.47 -10.40
N ASP A 115 0.83 5.22 -10.01
CA ASP A 115 1.39 6.26 -10.87
C ASP A 115 2.44 5.64 -11.80
N ASP A 116 2.13 5.58 -13.10
CA ASP A 116 3.06 5.08 -14.13
C ASP A 116 4.27 5.99 -14.37
N LYS A 117 4.29 7.21 -13.81
CA LYS A 117 5.36 8.19 -13.99
C LYS A 117 5.78 8.80 -12.67
N ILE A 118 7.05 8.58 -12.31
CA ILE A 118 7.73 9.36 -11.27
C ILE A 118 7.79 10.80 -11.76
N SER A 119 6.99 11.68 -11.15
CA SER A 119 7.06 13.10 -11.44
C SER A 119 8.33 13.69 -10.83
N ALA A 120 8.78 14.85 -11.34
CA ALA A 120 9.89 15.59 -10.73
C ALA A 120 9.61 16.02 -9.26
N ARG A 121 8.38 15.84 -8.76
CA ARG A 121 7.95 16.17 -7.39
C ARG A 121 7.88 14.94 -6.46
N GLY A 122 8.32 13.77 -6.91
CA GLY A 122 8.23 12.51 -6.15
C GLY A 122 6.94 11.73 -6.44
N HIS A 123 6.72 10.66 -5.68
CA HIS A 123 5.50 9.85 -5.72
C HIS A 123 4.43 10.42 -4.81
N SER A 124 3.16 10.26 -5.21
CA SER A 124 1.98 10.68 -4.44
C SER A 124 1.93 10.10 -3.01
N LEU A 125 2.51 8.90 -2.80
CA LEU A 125 2.55 8.23 -1.50
C LEU A 125 3.64 8.74 -0.54
N ASP A 126 4.69 9.41 -1.02
CA ASP A 126 5.86 9.78 -0.20
C ASP A 126 5.46 10.58 1.06
N ARG A 127 4.50 11.50 0.91
CA ARG A 127 4.02 12.33 2.02
C ARG A 127 3.18 11.55 3.04
N VAL A 128 2.43 10.55 2.58
CA VAL A 128 1.60 9.71 3.43
C VAL A 128 2.50 8.77 4.24
N GLU A 129 3.49 8.17 3.59
CA GLU A 129 4.49 7.31 4.22
C GLU A 129 5.28 8.06 5.30
N ALA A 130 5.78 9.26 4.99
CA ALA A 130 6.49 10.09 5.96
C ALA A 130 5.62 10.45 7.19
N ALA A 131 4.33 10.74 6.99
CA ALA A 131 3.42 11.07 8.08
C ALA A 131 3.14 9.90 9.03
N MET A 132 3.32 8.66 8.56
CA MET A 132 3.12 7.44 9.34
C MET A 132 4.41 6.88 9.94
N ALA A 133 5.57 7.48 9.64
CA ALA A 133 6.88 6.85 9.85
C ALA A 133 6.91 5.42 9.29
N PHE A 134 6.39 5.29 8.06
CA PHE A 134 6.18 4.01 7.40
C PHE A 134 7.49 3.33 7.00
N ASP A 135 7.60 2.04 7.30
CA ASP A 135 8.60 1.14 6.74
C ASP A 135 7.90 0.08 5.87
N LEU A 136 8.33 -0.03 4.61
CA LEU A 136 7.79 -1.03 3.68
C LEU A 136 8.05 -2.46 4.18
N HIS A 137 9.15 -2.68 4.93
CA HIS A 137 9.53 -3.99 5.44
C HIS A 137 8.53 -4.57 6.45
N ASP A 138 7.78 -3.72 7.13
CA ASP A 138 6.73 -4.18 8.05
C ASP A 138 5.61 -4.94 7.33
N PHE A 139 5.40 -4.66 6.06
CA PHE A 139 4.25 -5.15 5.29
C PHE A 139 4.63 -5.94 4.04
N TRP A 140 5.88 -5.87 3.60
CA TRP A 140 6.36 -6.59 2.42
C TRP A 140 7.84 -6.94 2.50
N GLU A 141 8.19 -8.15 2.05
CA GLU A 141 9.56 -8.63 1.98
C GLU A 141 9.85 -9.22 0.59
N PRO A 142 10.96 -8.82 -0.07
CA PRO A 142 11.34 -9.40 -1.34
C PRO A 142 11.88 -10.81 -1.13
N THR A 143 11.14 -11.83 -1.57
CA THR A 143 11.60 -13.24 -1.54
C THR A 143 11.97 -13.70 -2.95
N ALA A 144 12.67 -14.83 -3.08
CA ALA A 144 12.95 -15.41 -4.39
C ALA A 144 11.66 -15.71 -5.15
N GLU A 145 10.65 -16.25 -4.47
CA GLU A 145 9.40 -16.65 -5.09
C GLU A 145 8.47 -15.45 -5.39
N SER A 146 8.34 -14.52 -4.45
CA SER A 146 7.45 -13.37 -4.60
C SER A 146 8.00 -12.31 -5.55
N TYR A 147 9.32 -12.07 -5.57
CA TYR A 147 9.91 -10.91 -6.23
C TYR A 147 11.06 -11.27 -7.18
N PHE A 148 12.14 -11.86 -6.67
CA PHE A 148 13.38 -11.95 -7.44
C PHE A 148 13.31 -12.90 -8.65
N ARG A 149 12.54 -14.00 -8.59
CA ARG A 149 12.32 -14.88 -9.77
C ARG A 149 11.56 -14.18 -10.89
N LYS A 150 10.83 -13.11 -10.60
CA LYS A 150 10.04 -12.37 -11.60
C LYS A 150 10.89 -11.36 -12.36
N LEU A 151 12.02 -10.93 -11.77
CA LEU A 151 13.01 -10.09 -12.43
C LEU A 151 13.86 -10.91 -13.42
N ASN A 152 14.28 -10.27 -14.51
CA ASN A 152 15.33 -10.83 -15.36
C ASN A 152 16.72 -10.61 -14.72
N LYS A 153 17.76 -11.28 -15.22
CA LYS A 153 19.10 -11.21 -14.63
C LYS A 153 19.70 -9.81 -14.60
N LYS A 154 19.43 -8.97 -15.61
CA LYS A 154 19.91 -7.59 -15.64
C LYS A 154 19.21 -6.73 -14.59
N GLN A 155 17.91 -6.94 -14.40
CA GLN A 155 17.14 -6.30 -13.34
C GLN A 155 17.60 -6.77 -11.96
N LEU A 156 17.85 -8.07 -11.76
CA LEU A 156 18.43 -8.59 -10.51
C LEU A 156 19.77 -7.94 -10.17
N SER A 157 20.66 -7.85 -11.16
CA SER A 157 21.95 -7.19 -11.02
C SER A 157 21.80 -5.72 -10.61
N ALA A 158 20.92 -4.98 -11.29
CA ALA A 158 20.65 -3.58 -10.96
C ALA A 158 20.08 -3.41 -9.54
N THR A 159 19.08 -4.23 -9.16
CA THR A 159 18.51 -4.19 -7.80
C THR A 159 19.54 -4.52 -6.73
N LEU A 160 20.43 -5.49 -6.95
CA LEU A 160 21.52 -5.80 -6.03
C LEU A 160 22.55 -4.65 -5.91
N ALA A 161 22.83 -3.95 -7.01
CA ALA A 161 23.70 -2.78 -6.98
C ALA A 161 23.07 -1.62 -6.21
N GLU A 162 21.77 -1.37 -6.38
CA GLU A 162 21.00 -0.36 -5.63
C GLU A 162 20.99 -0.66 -4.12
N MET A 163 21.01 -1.95 -3.74
CA MET A 163 21.14 -2.40 -2.35
C MET A 163 22.58 -2.33 -1.81
N GLY A 164 23.56 -1.90 -2.60
CA GLY A 164 24.98 -1.84 -2.21
C GLY A 164 25.74 -3.18 -2.32
N CYS A 165 25.11 -4.24 -2.83
CA CYS A 165 25.70 -5.56 -3.02
C CYS A 165 26.44 -5.69 -4.37
N GLU A 166 27.40 -4.80 -4.66
CA GLU A 166 28.03 -4.71 -5.98
C GLU A 166 28.70 -5.99 -6.48
N THR A 167 29.33 -6.76 -5.58
CA THR A 167 29.98 -8.01 -5.94
C THR A 167 28.96 -9.05 -6.40
N THR A 168 27.92 -9.25 -5.58
CA THR A 168 26.82 -10.17 -5.89
C THR A 168 26.05 -9.71 -7.14
N ALA A 169 25.91 -8.40 -7.35
CA ALA A 169 25.29 -7.83 -8.55
C ALA A 169 25.99 -8.27 -9.85
N ARG A 170 27.31 -8.44 -9.85
CA ARG A 170 28.05 -8.95 -11.01
C ARG A 170 27.89 -10.46 -11.16
N GLU A 171 27.98 -11.20 -10.05
CA GLU A 171 27.89 -12.68 -10.03
C GLU A 171 26.55 -13.21 -10.55
N VAL A 172 25.43 -12.54 -10.25
CA VAL A 172 24.10 -13.02 -10.66
C VAL A 172 23.86 -13.06 -12.16
N LEU A 173 24.67 -12.35 -12.97
CA LEU A 173 24.57 -12.37 -14.43
C LEU A 173 24.92 -13.75 -15.02
N ASP A 174 25.90 -14.42 -14.42
CA ASP A 174 26.41 -15.72 -14.91
C ASP A 174 25.71 -16.92 -14.25
N MET A 175 24.99 -16.70 -13.14
CA MET A 175 24.24 -17.75 -12.42
C MET A 175 22.99 -18.23 -13.17
N LYS A 176 22.49 -19.43 -12.86
CA LYS A 176 21.13 -19.83 -13.27
C LYS A 176 20.09 -18.94 -12.58
N LYS A 177 18.97 -18.65 -13.27
CA LYS A 177 17.96 -17.68 -12.81
C LYS A 177 17.44 -17.97 -11.39
N ASP A 178 17.10 -19.23 -11.08
CA ASP A 178 16.59 -19.59 -9.76
C ASP A 178 17.65 -19.44 -8.65
N THR A 179 18.90 -19.77 -8.96
CA THR A 179 20.04 -19.59 -8.06
C THR A 179 20.34 -18.11 -7.82
N ALA A 180 20.28 -17.30 -8.88
CA ALA A 180 20.43 -15.85 -8.79
C ALA A 180 19.32 -15.22 -7.92
N ALA A 181 18.07 -15.65 -8.09
CA ALA A 181 16.95 -15.17 -7.29
C ALA A 181 17.11 -15.54 -5.80
N ALA A 182 17.50 -16.78 -5.48
CA ALA A 182 17.76 -17.21 -4.11
C ALA A 182 19.01 -16.55 -3.49
N ARG A 183 19.99 -16.16 -4.32
CA ARG A 183 21.13 -15.36 -3.87
C ARG A 183 20.70 -13.93 -3.54
N ALA A 184 19.92 -13.30 -4.41
CA ALA A 184 19.40 -11.95 -4.20
C ALA A 184 18.53 -11.84 -2.93
N GLU A 185 17.68 -12.84 -2.68
CA GLU A 185 16.91 -12.93 -1.43
C GLU A 185 17.79 -12.95 -0.18
N ARG A 186 18.87 -13.74 -0.18
CA ARG A 186 19.78 -13.83 0.97
C ARG A 186 20.50 -12.51 1.24
N GLU A 187 20.92 -11.80 0.20
CA GLU A 187 21.53 -10.48 0.35
C GLU A 187 20.52 -9.46 0.89
N ALA A 188 19.29 -9.44 0.33
CA ALA A 188 18.24 -8.54 0.80
C ALA A 188 17.85 -8.82 2.26
N ALA A 189 17.81 -10.08 2.68
CA ALA A 189 17.53 -10.46 4.07
C ALA A 189 18.67 -10.07 5.04
N ALA A 190 19.92 -9.99 4.56
CA ALA A 190 21.09 -9.63 5.36
C ALA A 190 21.25 -8.12 5.60
N LEU A 191 20.51 -7.29 4.85
CA LEU A 191 20.50 -5.82 4.98
C LEU A 191 19.44 -5.30 5.96
N ARG A 192 18.77 -6.20 6.70
CA ARG A 192 17.91 -5.87 7.83
C ARG A 192 18.72 -5.49 9.05
#